data_AF-A0A699SL02-F1
#
_entry.id   AF-A0A699SL02-F1
#
_cell.length_a   1.000
_cell.length_b   1.000
_cell.length_c   1.000
_cell.angle_alpha   90.00
_cell.angle_beta   90.00
_cell.angle_gamma   90.00
#
_symmetry.space_group_name_H-M   'P 1'
#
loop_
_entity.id
_entity.type
_entity.pdbx_description
1 polymer ?
#
loop_
_entity_poly.entity_id
_entity_poly.type
_entity_poly.pdbx_seq_one_letter_code
_entity_poly.pdbx_strand_id
1 'polypeptide(L)' 'QIDEDDMEEMDIKWNMALLSMRADRFWKRTGKKISIQGSDVAGFDKSKVECFDCHKMGHFARECRAPRN' A
#
# COMPACT_ATOMS: atom_id res chain seq x y z
N GLN A 1 -3.74 -13.71 30.23
CA GLN A 1 -3.83 -14.13 28.83
C GLN A 1 -4.35 -12.90 28.10
N ILE A 2 -3.68 -12.44 27.04
CA ILE A 2 -4.13 -11.27 26.28
C ILE A 2 -5.21 -11.79 25.33
N ASP A 3 -6.31 -11.04 25.22
CA ASP A 3 -7.40 -11.37 24.31
C ASP A 3 -6.91 -11.31 22.85
N GLU A 4 -7.47 -12.14 21.98
CA GLU A 4 -7.10 -12.17 20.56
C GLU A 4 -7.43 -10.83 19.89
N ASP A 5 -8.55 -10.21 20.28
CA ASP A 5 -9.00 -8.91 19.78
C ASP A 5 -8.04 -7.79 20.24
N ASP A 6 -7.55 -7.85 21.48
CA ASP A 6 -6.58 -6.88 22.02
C ASP A 6 -5.25 -6.93 21.26
N MET A 7 -4.84 -8.13 20.85
CA MET A 7 -3.62 -8.34 20.06
C MET A 7 -3.77 -7.79 18.64
N GLU A 8 -4.92 -8.04 18.01
CA GLU A 8 -5.24 -7.52 16.67
C GLU A 8 -5.35 -5.99 16.68
N GLU A 9 -6.01 -5.41 17.69
CA GLU A 9 -6.11 -3.95 17.84
C GLU A 9 -4.72 -3.30 17.95
N MET A 10 -3.81 -3.93 18.69
CA MET A 10 -2.45 -3.44 18.86
C MET A 10 -1.68 -3.48 17.53
N ASP A 11 -1.78 -4.57 16.77
CA ASP A 11 -1.13 -4.69 15.47
C ASP A 11 -1.66 -3.64 14.48
N ILE A 12 -2.98 -3.45 14.41
CA ILE A 12 -3.61 -2.41 13.58
C ILE A 12 -3.08 -1.02 13.97
N LYS A 13 -3.01 -0.70 15.27
CA LYS A 13 -2.48 0.58 15.76
C LYS A 13 -1.02 0.79 15.38
N TRP A 14 -0.18 -0.23 15.52
CA TRP A 14 1.23 -0.16 15.11
C TRP A 14 1.38 0.05 13.61
N ASN A 15 0.60 -0.66 12.80
CA ASN A 15 0.58 -0.50 11.35
C ASN A 15 0.13 0.92 10.95
N MET A 16 -0.91 1.46 11.59
CA MET A 16 -1.37 2.83 11.36
C MET A 16 -0.32 3.88 11.75
N ALA A 17 0.39 3.68 12.85
CA ALA A 17 1.48 4.57 13.26
C ALA A 17 2.62 4.56 12.22
N LEU A 18 3.02 3.37 11.75
CA LEU A 18 4.03 3.22 10.70
C LEU A 18 3.62 3.90 9.38
N LEU A 19 2.38 3.70 8.96
CA LEU A 19 1.82 4.33 7.76
C LEU A 19 1.80 5.86 7.88
N SER A 20 1.40 6.38 9.04
CA SER A 20 1.37 7.82 9.31
C SER A 20 2.77 8.45 9.22
N MET A 21 3.79 7.79 9.78
CA MET A 21 5.18 8.23 9.66
C MET A 21 5.68 8.23 8.20
N ARG A 22 5.27 7.25 7.38
CA ARG A 22 5.62 7.21 5.96
C ARG A 22 4.92 8.32 5.17
N ALA A 23 3.64 8.56 5.45
CA ALA A 23 2.87 9.62 4.81
C ALA A 23 3.44 11.02 5.12
N ASP A 24 3.81 11.28 6.38
CA ASP A 24 4.47 12.54 6.78
C ASP A 24 5.80 12.75 6.04
N ARG A 25 6.64 11.71 5.98
CA ARG A 25 7.92 11.77 5.25
C ARG A 25 7.72 12.05 3.76
N PHE A 26 6.70 11.44 3.15
CA PHE A 26 6.34 11.69 1.76
C PHE A 26 5.84 13.12 1.53
N TRP A 27 4.97 13.62 2.41
CA TRP A 27 4.48 15.00 2.39
C TRP A 27 5.64 15.99 2.46
N LYS A 28 6.54 15.83 3.43
CA LYS A 28 7.73 16.70 3.57
C LYS A 28 8.62 16.72 2.32
N ARG A 29 8.72 15.60 1.61
CA ARG A 29 9.54 15.48 0.39
C ARG A 29 8.87 16.04 -0.85
N THR A 30 7.54 15.92 -0.98
CA THR A 30 6.83 16.17 -2.26
C THR A 30 5.79 17.27 -2.19
N GLY A 31 5.39 17.71 -0.99
CA GLY A 31 4.29 18.64 -0.74
C GLY A 31 2.90 18.07 -1.05
N LYS A 32 2.77 16.77 -1.35
CA LYS A 32 1.49 16.14 -1.76
C LYS A 32 0.86 15.34 -0.62
N LYS A 33 -0.41 15.62 -0.28
CA LYS A 33 -1.13 14.96 0.83
C LYS A 33 -1.66 13.63 0.34
N ILE A 34 -1.33 12.56 1.05
CA ILE A 34 -1.97 11.26 0.85
C ILE A 34 -3.18 11.22 1.78
N SER A 35 -4.36 11.03 1.22
CA SER A 35 -5.60 10.74 1.94
C SER A 35 -5.89 9.25 1.78
N ILE A 36 -6.24 8.58 2.88
CA ILE A 36 -6.76 7.21 2.86
C ILE A 36 -8.16 7.29 3.46
N GLN A 37 -9.19 7.42 2.63
CA GLN A 37 -10.58 7.23 3.01
C GLN A 37 -10.92 5.73 3.03
N GLY A 38 -11.99 5.33 3.72
CA GLY A 38 -12.40 3.93 3.85
C GLY A 38 -12.65 3.20 2.51
N SER A 39 -12.88 3.93 1.42
CA SER A 39 -12.99 3.41 0.04
C SER A 39 -11.67 3.43 -0.75
N ASP A 40 -10.65 4.13 -0.29
CA ASP A 40 -9.43 4.45 -1.06
C ASP A 40 -8.44 3.29 -1.13
N VAL A 41 -8.68 2.20 -0.41
CA VAL A 41 -7.89 0.97 -0.56
C VAL A 41 -8.02 0.39 -1.98
N ALA A 42 -9.05 0.81 -2.74
CA ALA A 42 -9.26 0.50 -4.16
C ALA A 42 -8.92 1.64 -5.14
N GLY A 43 -8.46 2.81 -4.66
CA GLY A 43 -8.25 4.02 -5.47
C GLY A 43 -6.86 4.15 -6.12
N PHE A 44 -5.99 3.16 -5.94
CA PHE A 44 -4.68 3.15 -6.59
C PHE A 44 -4.84 2.84 -8.09
N ASP A 45 -4.59 3.85 -8.92
CA ASP A 45 -4.63 3.74 -10.38
C ASP A 45 -3.56 2.76 -10.89
N LYS A 46 -3.94 1.49 -11.01
CA LYS A 46 -3.07 0.43 -11.51
C LYS A 46 -2.62 0.67 -12.95
N SER A 47 -3.32 1.50 -13.74
CA SER A 47 -2.93 1.77 -15.14
C SER A 47 -1.54 2.40 -15.26
N LYS A 48 -1.02 2.99 -14.18
CA LYS A 48 0.32 3.58 -14.10
C LYS A 48 1.40 2.64 -13.54
N VAL A 49 1.04 1.41 -13.17
CA VAL A 49 1.97 0.42 -12.62
C VAL A 49 2.58 -0.37 -13.76
N GLU A 50 3.91 -0.36 -13.86
CA GLU A 50 4.64 -1.24 -14.76
C GLU A 50 4.93 -2.59 -14.08
N CYS A 51 4.60 -3.68 -14.76
CA CYS A 51 4.96 -5.03 -14.32
C CYS A 51 6.45 -5.30 -14.56
N PHE A 52 7.19 -5.66 -13.52
CA PHE A 52 8.64 -5.92 -13.61
C PHE A 52 9.01 -7.17 -14.43
N ASP A 53 8.14 -8.19 -14.48
CA ASP A 53 8.46 -9.43 -15.22
C ASP A 53 8.22 -9.30 -16.74
N CYS A 54 7.26 -8.48 -17.17
CA CYS A 54 6.86 -8.38 -18.60
C CYS A 54 6.86 -6.96 -19.18
N HIS A 55 7.20 -5.95 -18.38
CA HIS A 55 7.27 -4.53 -18.75
C HIS A 55 5.97 -3.95 -19.35
N LYS A 56 4.82 -4.54 -19.03
CA LYS A 56 3.50 -4.02 -19.41
C LYS A 56 2.84 -3.28 -18.26
N MET A 57 2.17 -2.18 -18.59
CA MET A 57 1.41 -1.38 -17.64
C MET A 57 0.13 -2.11 -17.15
N GLY A 58 -0.41 -1.68 -16.02
CA GLY A 58 -1.76 -2.07 -15.56
C GLY A 58 -1.82 -3.16 -14.49
N HIS A 59 -0.70 -3.80 -14.14
CA HIS A 59 -0.69 -4.91 -13.18
C HIS A 59 0.64 -5.05 -12.44
N PHE A 60 0.60 -5.69 -11.28
CA PHE A 60 1.80 -6.02 -10.51
C PHE A 60 2.46 -7.30 -11.04
N ALA A 61 3.77 -7.46 -10.81
CA ALA A 61 4.53 -8.67 -11.17
C ALA A 61 3.86 -9.97 -10.68
N ARG A 62 3.34 -9.98 -9.45
CA ARG A 62 2.60 -11.12 -8.86
C ARG A 62 1.31 -11.51 -9.61
N GLU A 63 0.75 -10.61 -10.41
CA GLU A 63 -0.46 -10.83 -11.21
C GLU A 63 -0.10 -11.23 -12.66
N CYS A 64 1.20 -11.21 -13.01
CA CYS A 64 1.65 -11.47 -14.37
C CYS A 64 1.48 -12.95 -14.75
N ARG A 65 0.87 -13.19 -15.90
CA ARG A 65 0.71 -14.54 -16.49
C ARG A 65 1.75 -14.87 -17.56
N ALA A 66 2.60 -13.91 -17.91
CA ALA A 66 3.68 -14.16 -18.85
C ALA A 66 4.76 -15.05 -18.19
N PRO A 67 5.44 -15.92 -18.95
CA PRO A 67 6.65 -16.56 -18.45
C PRO A 67 7.68 -15.48 -18.08
N ARG A 68 8.40 -15.70 -16.98
CA ARG A 68 9.48 -14.78 -16.56
C ARG A 68 10.56 -14.81 -17.63
N ASN A 69 10.99 -13.63 -18.10
CA ASN A 69 12.16 -13.48 -18.96
C ASN A 69 13.46 -13.66 -18.17
#